data_AF-A0AAV4E9L5-F1
#
_entry.id   AF-A0AAV4E9L5-F1
#
_cell.length_a   1.000
_cell.length_b   1.000
_cell.length_c   1.000
_cell.angle_alpha   90.00
_cell.angle_beta   90.00
_cell.angle_gamma   90.00
#
_symmetry.space_group_name_H-M   'P 1'
#
loop_
_entity.id
_entity.type
_entity.pdbx_description
1 polymer ?
#
loop_
_entity_poly.entity_id
_entity_poly.type
_entity_poly.pdbx_seq_one_letter_code
_entity_poly.pdbx_strand_id
1 'polypeptide(L)'
;MLRELFQAASSLPAPQGIAHSPQSRAMYAVDLMLAWDTKPSGEKVIQPMLCEVNYSPDCDRACKYHSSFANDLFSVLFLDDTEDKHVVAL
;
A
#
# COMPACT_ATOMS: atom_id res chain seq x y z
N MET A 1 5.76 9.65 -0.39
CA MET A 1 4.89 9.06 -1.43
C MET A 1 3.66 8.34 -0.85
N LEU A 2 3.74 7.08 -0.37
CA LEU A 2 2.52 6.31 -0.01
C LEU A 2 1.71 6.91 1.14
N ARG A 3 2.38 7.40 2.21
CA ARG A 3 1.71 8.11 3.31
C ARG A 3 0.96 9.35 2.80
N GLU A 4 1.62 10.19 2.02
CA GLU A 4 1.07 11.44 1.47
C GLU A 4 -0.12 11.17 0.54
N LEU A 5 -0.04 10.10 -0.25
CA LEU A 5 -1.12 9.63 -1.12
C LEU A 5 -2.41 9.35 -0.31
N PHE A 6 -2.32 8.56 0.76
CA PHE A 6 -3.48 8.25 1.59
C PHE A 6 -3.95 9.46 2.42
N GLN A 7 -3.05 10.31 2.89
CA GLN A 7 -3.41 11.57 3.54
C GLN A 7 -4.24 12.45 2.60
N ALA A 8 -3.77 12.64 1.35
CA ALA A 8 -4.50 13.40 0.33
C ALA A 8 -5.85 12.75 -0.01
N ALA A 9 -5.89 11.42 -0.19
CA ALA A 9 -7.12 10.69 -0.48
C ALA A 9 -8.16 10.79 0.65
N SER A 10 -7.72 10.92 1.91
CA SER A 10 -8.60 11.10 3.07
C SER A 10 -8.93 12.57 3.42
N SER A 11 -8.39 13.53 2.66
CA SER A 11 -8.49 14.96 3.02
C SER A 11 -9.86 15.58 2.76
N LEU A 12 -10.69 14.94 1.94
CA LEU A 12 -12.03 15.39 1.57
C LEU A 12 -13.10 14.42 2.06
N PRO A 13 -14.32 14.89 2.35
CA PRO A 13 -15.43 14.01 2.67
C PRO A 13 -15.85 13.17 1.45
N ALA A 14 -16.58 12.09 1.72
CA ALA A 14 -17.27 11.34 0.66
C ALA A 14 -18.20 12.27 -0.14
N PRO A 15 -18.31 12.09 -1.48
CA PRO A 15 -17.76 11.00 -2.27
C PRO A 15 -16.35 11.26 -2.86
N GLN A 16 -15.76 12.43 -2.60
CA GLN A 16 -14.49 12.82 -3.22
C GLN A 16 -13.27 12.20 -2.56
N GLY A 17 -13.34 11.96 -1.25
CA GLY A 17 -12.28 11.30 -0.48
C GLY A 17 -12.71 9.97 0.13
N ILE A 18 -11.70 9.25 0.61
CA ILE A 18 -11.85 7.98 1.33
C ILE A 18 -12.11 8.30 2.80
N ALA A 19 -13.29 7.94 3.29
CA ALA A 19 -13.69 8.19 4.67
C ALA A 19 -13.23 7.06 5.61
N HIS A 20 -12.86 7.42 6.83
CA HIS A 20 -12.59 6.46 7.90
C HIS A 20 -13.90 5.87 8.43
N SER A 21 -13.92 4.54 8.62
CA SER A 21 -15.01 3.80 9.25
C SER A 21 -14.41 2.83 10.26
N PRO A 22 -14.74 2.94 11.57
CA PRO A 22 -14.20 2.05 12.60
C PRO A 22 -14.53 0.57 12.36
N GLN A 23 -15.64 0.29 11.68
CA GLN A 23 -16.11 -1.06 11.36
C GLN A 23 -15.51 -1.63 10.08
N SER A 24 -14.63 -0.89 9.41
CA SER A 24 -14.09 -1.26 8.10
C SER A 24 -12.58 -1.43 8.15
N ARG A 25 -12.09 -2.32 7.30
CA ARG A 25 -10.68 -2.50 6.95
C ARG A 25 -10.58 -2.56 5.43
N ALA A 26 -9.47 -2.10 4.88
CA ALA A 26 -9.29 -2.04 3.44
C ALA A 26 -7.87 -2.48 3.09
N MET A 27 -7.76 -3.28 2.04
CA MET A 27 -6.50 -3.64 1.40
C MET A 27 -6.45 -2.97 0.04
N TYR A 28 -5.33 -2.30 -0.23
CA TYR A 28 -5.06 -1.67 -1.51
C TYR A 28 -3.75 -2.24 -2.08
N ALA A 29 -3.77 -2.63 -3.35
CA ALA A 29 -2.52 -2.86 -4.09
C ALA A 29 -2.07 -1.55 -4.72
N VAL A 30 -0.77 -1.31 -4.70
CA VAL A 30 -0.15 -0.14 -5.33
C VAL A 30 0.79 -0.62 -6.43
N ASP A 31 0.48 -0.23 -7.66
CA ASP A 31 1.30 -0.57 -8.81
C ASP A 31 2.30 0.57 -9.07
N LEU A 32 3.57 0.18 -9.17
CA LEU A 32 4.69 1.09 -9.34
C LEU A 32 5.49 0.73 -10.60
N MET A 33 5.85 1.74 -11.38
CA MET A 33 6.90 1.63 -12.38
C MET A 33 8.21 2.20 -11.82
N LEU A 34 9.34 1.67 -12.28
CA LEU A 34 10.66 2.16 -11.90
C LEU A 34 11.24 3.00 -13.04
N ALA A 35 11.54 4.27 -12.75
CA ALA A 35 12.16 5.19 -13.71
C ALA A 35 13.57 5.54 -13.26
N TRP A 36 14.45 5.80 -14.24
CA TRP A 36 15.74 6.42 -13.95
C TRP A 36 15.55 7.92 -13.74
N ASP A 37 16.17 8.45 -12.70
CA ASP A 37 16.27 9.88 -12.44
C ASP A 37 17.73 10.25 -12.14
N THR A 38 18.06 11.54 -12.18
CA THR A 38 19.40 12.05 -11.88
C THR A 38 19.29 13.13 -10.81
N LYS A 39 19.89 12.88 -9.64
CA LYS A 39 19.95 13.88 -8.57
C LYS A 39 20.71 15.13 -9.02
N PRO A 40 20.53 16.27 -8.34
CA PRO A 40 21.34 17.47 -8.59
C PRO A 40 22.86 17.24 -8.48
N SER A 41 23.29 16.22 -7.73
CA SER A 41 24.68 15.78 -7.63
C SER A 41 25.22 15.07 -8.87
N GLY A 42 24.38 14.74 -9.85
CA GLY A 42 24.72 13.95 -11.04
C GLY A 42 24.60 12.43 -10.85
N GLU A 43 24.26 11.96 -9.65
CA GLU A 43 24.05 10.53 -9.35
C GLU A 43 22.74 10.03 -10.01
N LYS A 44 22.83 8.94 -10.77
CA LYS A 44 21.65 8.24 -11.28
C LYS A 44 20.99 7.44 -10.18
N VAL A 45 19.68 7.59 -10.02
CA VAL A 45 18.88 6.85 -9.05
C VAL A 45 17.66 6.23 -9.69
N ILE A 46 17.15 5.16 -9.07
CA ILE A 46 15.86 4.58 -9.45
C ILE A 46 14.79 5.27 -8.61
N GLN A 47 13.83 5.89 -9.28
CA GLN A 47 12.69 6.55 -8.67
C GLN A 47 11.42 5.70 -8.92
N PRO A 48 10.70 5.28 -7.86
CA PRO A 48 9.39 4.65 -8.01
C PRO A 48 8.34 5.68 -8.44
N MET A 49 7.54 5.30 -9.43
CA MET A 49 6.47 6.10 -10.03
C MET A 49 5.14 5.42 -9.79
N LEU A 50 4.23 6.10 -9.09
CA LEU A 50 2.88 5.60 -8.84
C LEU A 50 2.09 5.50 -10.13
N CYS A 51 1.53 4.33 -10.42
CA CYS A 51 0.69 4.11 -11.60
C CYS A 51 -0.79 4.08 -11.22
N GLU A 52 -1.15 3.19 -10.30
CA GLU A 52 -2.52 3.02 -9.84
C GLU A 52 -2.59 2.46 -8.43
N VAL A 53 -3.79 2.58 -7.84
CA VAL A 53 -4.14 2.02 -6.54
C VAL A 53 -5.45 1.27 -6.69
N ASN A 54 -5.42 -0.04 -6.45
CA ASN A 54 -6.56 -0.93 -6.63
C ASN A 54 -7.13 -1.37 -5.27
N TYR A 55 -8.42 -1.09 -5.04
CA TYR A 55 -9.13 -1.61 -3.87
C TYR A 55 -9.51 -3.09 -4.08
N SER A 56 -9.30 -3.92 -3.05
CA SER A 56 -9.57 -5.37 -3.09
C SER A 56 -8.86 -6.09 -4.26
N PRO A 57 -7.52 -6.03 -4.33
CA PRO A 57 -6.75 -6.61 -5.42
C PRO A 57 -6.81 -8.15 -5.43
N ASP A 58 -6.60 -8.74 -6.61
CA ASP A 58 -6.36 -10.17 -6.75
C ASP A 58 -5.02 -10.56 -6.08
N CYS A 59 -5.09 -11.54 -5.19
CA CYS A 59 -3.97 -12.01 -4.39
C CYS A 59 -3.52 -13.43 -4.74
N ASP A 60 -4.03 -14.06 -5.81
CA ASP A 60 -3.68 -15.44 -6.20
C ASP A 60 -2.17 -15.60 -6.35
N ARG A 61 -1.52 -14.63 -7.00
CA ARG A 61 -0.05 -14.64 -7.16
C ARG A 61 0.67 -14.51 -5.82
N ALA A 62 0.21 -13.62 -4.94
CA ALA A 62 0.83 -13.43 -3.63
C ALA A 62 0.72 -14.71 -2.78
N CYS A 63 -0.46 -15.30 -2.72
CA CYS A 63 -0.70 -16.57 -2.01
C CYS A 63 0.11 -17.73 -2.59
N LYS A 64 0.34 -17.76 -3.91
CA LYS A 64 1.18 -18.77 -4.57
C LYS A 64 2.64 -18.74 -4.11
N TYR A 65 3.21 -17.55 -3.93
CA TYR A 65 4.63 -17.38 -3.57
C TYR A 65 4.86 -17.18 -2.07
N HIS A 66 3.83 -16.77 -1.33
CA HIS A 66 3.88 -16.49 0.10
C HIS A 66 2.67 -17.15 0.77
N SER A 67 2.84 -18.40 1.24
CA SER A 67 1.74 -19.19 1.80
C SER A 67 1.11 -18.58 3.05
N SER A 68 1.84 -17.74 3.80
CA SER A 68 1.32 -17.01 4.95
C SER A 68 0.60 -15.72 4.59
N PHE A 69 0.63 -15.27 3.34
CA PHE A 69 0.21 -13.91 2.93
C PHE A 69 -1.20 -13.54 3.44
N ALA A 70 -2.18 -14.41 3.19
CA ALA A 70 -3.54 -14.17 3.64
C ALA A 70 -3.64 -14.14 5.18
N ASN A 71 -2.96 -15.06 5.88
CA ASN A 71 -2.98 -15.08 7.34
C ASN A 71 -2.34 -13.81 7.92
N ASP A 72 -1.19 -13.40 7.38
CA ASP A 72 -0.48 -12.19 7.81
C ASP A 72 -1.35 -10.95 7.61
N LEU A 73 -2.05 -10.85 6.48
CA LEU A 73 -2.98 -9.77 6.20
C LEU A 73 -4.10 -9.70 7.25
N PHE A 74 -4.73 -10.84 7.58
CA PHE A 74 -5.83 -10.87 8.54
C PHE A 74 -5.36 -10.59 9.97
N SER A 75 -4.19 -11.10 10.36
CA SER A 75 -3.55 -10.76 11.64
C SER A 75 -3.39 -9.25 11.80
N VAL A 76 -2.87 -8.59 10.77
CA VAL A 76 -2.62 -7.15 10.82
C VAL A 76 -3.92 -6.34 10.77
N LEU A 77 -4.85 -6.69 9.87
CA LEU A 77 -6.08 -5.90 9.68
C LEU A 77 -7.06 -6.04 10.85
N PHE A 78 -7.16 -7.22 11.46
CA PHE A 78 -8.23 -7.53 12.40
C PHE A 78 -7.78 -7.82 13.83
N LEU A 79 -6.51 -8.21 14.04
CA LEU A 79 -5.97 -8.53 15.35
C LEU A 79 -4.94 -7.50 15.84
N ASP A 80 -4.60 -6.51 15.01
CA ASP A 80 -3.54 -5.52 15.24
C ASP A 80 -2.18 -6.18 15.54
N ASP A 81 -1.98 -7.42 15.06
CA ASP A 81 -0.77 -8.21 15.25
C ASP A 81 0.16 -8.06 14.04
N THR A 82 1.34 -7.47 14.30
CA THR A 82 2.38 -7.21 13.30
C THR A 82 3.66 -8.01 13.55
N GLU A 83 3.71 -8.80 14.63
CA GLU A 83 4.90 -9.55 15.00
C GLU A 83 5.16 -10.68 13.99
N ASP A 84 6.40 -10.75 13.49
CA ASP A 84 6.83 -11.67 12.43
C ASP A 84 5.97 -11.62 11.15
N LYS A 85 5.30 -10.49 10.87
CA LYS A 85 4.53 -10.27 9.63
C LYS A 85 5.32 -9.41 8.64
N HIS A 86 5.06 -9.62 7.34
CA HIS A 86 5.69 -8.89 6.25
C HIS A 86 5.08 -7.48 6.07
N VAL A 87 5.12 -6.65 7.11
CA VAL A 87 4.51 -5.32 7.13
C VAL A 87 5.46 -4.26 7.70
N VAL A 88 5.31 -3.03 7.23
CA VAL A 88 6.02 -1.86 7.74
C VAL A 88 5.03 -0.75 8.06
N ALA A 89 5.19 -0.11 9.21
CA ALA A 89 4.41 1.07 9.56
C ALA A 89 4.84 2.25 8.68
N LEU A 90 3.88 2.84 7.95
CA LEU A 90 4.11 3.99 7.08
C LEU A 90 4.08 5.29 7.85
#